data_AF-A0A8R2FDL7-F1
#
_entry.id   AF-A0A8R2FDL7-F1
#
_cell.length_a   1.000
_cell.length_b   1.000
_cell.length_c   1.000
_cell.angle_alpha   90.00
_cell.angle_beta   90.00
_cell.angle_gamma   90.00
#
_symmetry.space_group_name_H-M   'P 1'
#
loop_
_entity.id
_entity.type
_entity.pdbx_description
1 polymer ?
#
loop_
_entity_poly.entity_id
_entity_poly.type
_entity_poly.pdbx_seq_one_letter_code
_entity_poly.pdbx_strand_id
1 'polypeptide(L)'
;MCIDESMIAFQGRLVFKQYIQTKRHRYGVKVFKLCVSPCYTLKFKIYSGKESVVDKNDSVSSRIVMNLVDEYLDFGRTLYVDNWYTSVSLAHQLLERKTHLVGTLRSNRKYNPDYVIKKKLKKGQVIAQKSSSKVMVLKFKDKRDLHMLSTKHTDNMVMVPRRENKSKPEVVLDYNRGKSFIDLSDQMASYGSPLRKSLKWYRKVVFELLLNTSVVNALCLFKKTTATRIKITDFRSNLIKYLTFKPNMNQELSNKHVLTTAKRNRCVQCYLNIAQEKGRKYSQSHCKKVTTKCFICNKQLCVPCFFVLHKT
;
A
#
# COMPACT_ATOMS: atom_id res chain seq x y z
N MET A 1 4.39 -16.79 -6.36
CA MET A 1 3.72 -15.48 -6.55
C MET A 1 2.23 -15.69 -6.42
N CYS A 2 1.45 -14.73 -5.93
CA CYS A 2 0.01 -14.87 -5.77
C CYS A 2 -0.72 -13.65 -6.33
N ILE A 3 -1.87 -13.88 -6.98
CA ILE A 3 -2.82 -12.82 -7.36
C ILE A 3 -4.13 -13.01 -6.61
N ASP A 4 -4.62 -11.91 -6.07
CA ASP A 4 -5.93 -11.79 -5.44
C ASP A 4 -6.37 -10.32 -5.38
N GLU A 5 -7.62 -10.15 -5.01
CA GLU A 5 -8.26 -8.87 -4.76
C GLU A 5 -7.96 -8.30 -3.36
N SER A 6 -7.66 -7.00 -3.31
CA SER A 6 -7.74 -6.18 -2.11
C SER A 6 -8.82 -5.10 -2.26
N MET A 7 -9.31 -4.58 -1.12
CA MET A 7 -10.36 -3.55 -1.10
C MET A 7 -9.89 -2.31 -0.34
N ILE A 8 -9.89 -1.16 -1.01
CA ILE A 8 -9.64 0.14 -0.39
C ILE A 8 -10.98 0.76 -0.01
N ALA A 9 -11.28 0.79 1.28
CA ALA A 9 -12.58 1.22 1.80
C ALA A 9 -12.98 2.61 1.30
N PHE A 10 -14.09 2.77 0.59
CA PHE A 10 -14.58 4.06 0.13
C PHE A 10 -16.10 4.05 0.00
N GLN A 11 -16.77 5.00 0.65
CA GLN A 11 -18.23 5.07 0.73
C GLN A 11 -18.83 6.13 -0.21
N GLY A 12 -18.03 7.09 -0.70
CA GLY A 12 -18.50 8.18 -1.55
C GLY A 12 -19.05 7.72 -2.91
N ARG A 13 -19.56 8.68 -3.69
CA ARG A 13 -20.02 8.45 -5.07
C ARG A 13 -18.81 8.20 -5.97
N LEU A 14 -18.78 7.06 -6.64
CA LEU A 14 -17.73 6.66 -7.56
C LEU A 14 -18.29 5.59 -8.51
N VAL A 15 -18.17 5.82 -9.82
CA VAL A 15 -18.78 4.99 -10.87
C VAL A 15 -18.34 3.53 -10.81
N PHE A 16 -17.08 3.28 -10.50
CA PHE A 16 -16.49 1.93 -10.43
C PHE A 16 -16.32 1.39 -9.00
N LYS A 17 -17.00 1.98 -8.02
CA LYS A 17 -17.04 1.43 -6.65
C LYS A 17 -17.58 0.00 -6.69
N GLN A 18 -16.93 -0.90 -5.96
CA GLN A 18 -17.31 -2.31 -5.90
C GLN A 18 -17.87 -2.68 -4.53
N TYR A 19 -18.77 -3.65 -4.55
CA TYR A 19 -19.24 -4.35 -3.35
C TYR A 19 -18.67 -5.78 -3.34
N ILE A 20 -17.91 -6.13 -2.31
CA ILE A 20 -17.39 -7.48 -2.11
C ILE A 20 -17.77 -7.95 -0.71
N GLN A 21 -18.76 -8.84 -0.64
CA GLN A 21 -19.37 -9.31 0.61
C GLN A 21 -18.36 -9.95 1.58
N THR A 22 -17.37 -10.66 1.05
CA THR A 22 -16.39 -11.44 1.83
C THR A 22 -15.29 -10.58 2.44
N LYS A 23 -15.14 -9.31 2.04
CA LYS A 23 -14.10 -8.42 2.56
C LYS A 23 -14.61 -7.65 3.77
N ARG A 24 -13.71 -7.38 4.74
CA ARG A 24 -14.00 -6.61 5.98
C ARG A 24 -14.66 -5.27 5.66
N HIS A 25 -14.10 -4.55 4.70
CA HIS A 25 -14.73 -3.38 4.11
C HIS A 25 -15.44 -3.82 2.83
N ARG A 26 -16.77 -3.86 2.85
CA ARG A 26 -17.53 -4.40 1.72
C ARG A 26 -17.61 -3.43 0.54
N TYR A 27 -17.59 -2.12 0.78
CA TYR A 27 -17.66 -1.09 -0.27
C TYR A 27 -16.34 -0.35 -0.42
N GLY A 28 -15.86 -0.23 -1.66
CA GLY A 28 -14.65 0.52 -1.92
C GLY A 28 -14.12 0.42 -3.34
N VAL A 29 -12.85 0.77 -3.50
CA VAL A 29 -12.10 0.61 -4.74
C VAL A 29 -11.43 -0.77 -4.72
N LYS A 30 -11.80 -1.62 -5.68
CA LYS A 30 -11.19 -2.92 -5.89
C LYS A 30 -9.80 -2.75 -6.50
N VAL A 31 -8.82 -3.46 -5.97
CA VAL A 31 -7.44 -3.47 -6.48
C VAL A 31 -7.00 -4.92 -6.65
N PHE A 32 -6.51 -5.26 -7.84
CA PHE A 32 -5.83 -6.53 -8.07
C PHE A 32 -4.37 -6.38 -7.65
N LYS A 33 -3.87 -7.29 -6.82
CA LYS A 33 -2.46 -7.27 -6.37
C LYS A 33 -1.75 -8.54 -6.79
N LEU A 34 -0.52 -8.40 -7.25
CA LEU A 34 0.47 -9.46 -7.37
C LEU A 34 1.42 -9.37 -6.17
N CYS A 35 1.44 -10.40 -5.33
CA CYS A 35 2.34 -10.46 -4.18
C CYS A 35 3.28 -11.68 -4.21
N VAL A 36 4.39 -11.56 -3.49
CA VAL A 36 5.34 -12.64 -3.24
C VAL A 36 5.58 -12.82 -1.75
N SER A 37 6.12 -13.99 -1.41
CA SER A 37 6.42 -14.36 -0.03
C SER A 37 7.38 -13.35 0.62
N PRO A 38 7.17 -12.99 1.90
CA PRO A 38 6.01 -13.37 2.71
C PRO A 38 4.77 -12.50 2.42
N CYS A 39 4.93 -11.22 2.11
CA CYS A 39 3.82 -10.29 1.88
C CYS A 39 4.22 -9.05 1.07
N TYR A 40 5.19 -9.19 0.16
CA TYR A 40 5.67 -8.08 -0.67
C TYR A 40 4.78 -7.92 -1.91
N THR A 41 4.22 -6.73 -2.11
CA THR A 41 3.43 -6.40 -3.31
C THR A 41 4.36 -5.98 -4.45
N LEU A 42 4.38 -6.74 -5.54
CA LEU A 42 5.18 -6.46 -6.74
C LEU A 42 4.49 -5.48 -7.68
N LYS A 43 3.23 -5.74 -7.99
CA LYS A 43 2.45 -5.00 -8.99
C LYS A 43 1.00 -4.97 -8.54
N PHE A 44 0.28 -3.92 -8.93
CA PHE A 44 -1.16 -3.83 -8.69
C PHE A 44 -1.85 -3.13 -9.85
N LYS A 45 -3.15 -3.38 -9.97
CA LYS A 45 -4.03 -2.74 -10.95
C LYS A 45 -5.32 -2.31 -10.27
N ILE A 46 -5.70 -1.05 -10.42
CA ILE A 46 -6.97 -0.53 -9.91
C ILE A 46 -8.09 -0.95 -10.88
N TYR A 47 -9.17 -1.51 -10.33
CA TYR A 47 -10.37 -1.76 -11.11
C TYR A 47 -11.08 -0.44 -11.43
N SER A 48 -11.33 -0.19 -12.72
CA SER A 48 -11.94 1.05 -13.22
C SER A 48 -13.31 0.85 -13.89
N GLY A 49 -13.98 -0.29 -13.67
CA GLY A 49 -15.37 -0.52 -14.10
C GLY A 49 -15.51 -1.16 -15.48
N LYS A 50 -14.70 -0.74 -16.45
CA LYS A 50 -14.66 -1.32 -17.80
C LYS A 50 -13.25 -1.82 -18.08
N GLU A 51 -12.99 -3.07 -17.74
CA GLU A 51 -11.82 -3.79 -18.25
C GLU A 51 -12.12 -4.13 -19.71
N SER A 52 -12.01 -3.12 -20.57
CA SER A 52 -12.48 -3.12 -21.94
C SER A 52 -11.90 -4.28 -22.74
N VAL A 53 -12.79 -4.80 -23.58
CA VAL A 53 -12.61 -5.81 -24.60
C VAL A 53 -11.48 -5.36 -25.54
N VAL A 54 -10.33 -6.04 -25.49
CA VAL A 54 -9.28 -5.85 -26.51
C VAL A 54 -9.06 -7.14 -27.31
N ASP A 55 -9.48 -8.30 -26.80
CA ASP A 55 -9.51 -9.54 -27.59
C ASP A 55 -10.68 -10.45 -27.20
N LYS A 56 -11.37 -11.01 -28.19
CA LYS A 56 -12.53 -11.89 -28.01
C LYS A 56 -12.18 -13.28 -27.47
N ASN A 57 -10.91 -13.69 -27.57
CA ASN A 57 -10.51 -15.07 -27.29
C ASN A 57 -10.19 -15.33 -25.81
N ASP A 58 -9.74 -14.32 -25.07
CA ASP A 58 -9.35 -14.47 -23.66
C ASP A 58 -10.36 -13.90 -22.68
N SER A 59 -10.55 -14.63 -21.58
CA SER A 59 -11.37 -14.15 -20.46
C SER A 59 -10.76 -12.90 -19.81
N VAL A 60 -11.61 -12.00 -19.30
CA VAL A 60 -11.18 -10.79 -18.59
C VAL A 60 -10.18 -11.13 -17.47
N SER A 61 -10.44 -12.20 -16.72
CA SER A 61 -9.58 -12.62 -15.62
C SER A 61 -8.22 -13.16 -16.10
N SER A 62 -8.17 -13.89 -17.21
CA SER A 62 -6.90 -14.31 -17.85
C SER A 62 -6.05 -13.10 -18.23
N ARG A 63 -6.65 -12.08 -18.86
CA ARG A 63 -5.93 -10.87 -19.28
C ARG A 63 -5.36 -10.11 -18.08
N ILE A 64 -6.12 -10.00 -16.99
CA ILE A 64 -5.64 -9.36 -15.76
C ILE A 64 -4.45 -10.12 -15.19
N VAL A 65 -4.53 -11.46 -15.15
CA VAL A 65 -3.41 -12.30 -14.69
C VAL A 65 -2.18 -12.05 -15.55
N MET A 66 -2.29 -12.23 -16.86
CA MET A 66 -1.15 -12.07 -17.79
C MET A 66 -0.52 -10.68 -17.67
N ASN A 67 -1.32 -9.61 -17.61
CA ASN A 67 -0.81 -8.25 -17.45
C ASN A 67 -0.07 -8.01 -16.11
N LEU A 68 -0.54 -8.64 -15.03
CA LEU A 68 0.10 -8.52 -13.72
C LEU A 68 1.42 -9.29 -13.66
N VAL A 69 1.51 -10.46 -14.30
CA VAL A 69 2.70 -11.33 -14.20
C VAL A 69 3.69 -11.19 -15.34
N ASP A 70 3.40 -10.39 -16.37
CA ASP A 70 4.17 -10.33 -17.62
C ASP A 70 5.70 -10.27 -17.43
N GLU A 71 6.17 -9.34 -16.60
CA GLU A 71 7.61 -9.15 -16.27
C GLU A 71 8.23 -10.31 -15.45
N TYR A 72 7.41 -11.24 -14.97
CA TYR A 72 7.79 -12.34 -14.09
C TYR A 72 7.57 -13.72 -14.73
N LEU A 73 7.11 -13.77 -15.98
CA LEU A 73 6.95 -14.98 -16.80
C LEU A 73 8.31 -15.54 -17.25
N ASP A 74 8.32 -16.80 -17.69
CA ASP A 74 9.49 -17.49 -18.28
C ASP A 74 10.59 -17.96 -17.31
N PHE A 75 10.43 -17.72 -16.00
CA PHE A 75 11.44 -18.06 -14.98
C PHE A 75 11.14 -19.32 -14.14
N GLY A 76 10.21 -20.20 -14.57
CA GLY A 76 9.87 -21.42 -13.82
C GLY A 76 9.10 -21.17 -12.52
N ARG A 77 8.54 -19.96 -12.34
CA ARG A 77 7.85 -19.58 -11.10
C ARG A 77 6.49 -20.25 -10.98
N THR A 78 6.00 -20.38 -9.75
CA THR A 78 4.61 -20.78 -9.47
C THR A 78 3.73 -19.59 -9.14
N LEU A 79 2.61 -19.49 -9.83
CA LEU A 79 1.53 -18.52 -9.62
C LEU A 79 0.35 -19.18 -8.91
N TYR A 80 -0.10 -18.57 -7.81
CA TYR A 80 -1.25 -18.99 -7.03
C TYR A 80 -2.42 -18.02 -7.24
N VAL A 81 -3.59 -18.50 -7.65
CA VAL A 81 -4.77 -17.66 -7.90
C VAL A 81 -6.07 -18.31 -7.42
N ASP A 82 -7.08 -17.50 -7.10
CA ASP A 82 -8.41 -18.00 -6.74
C ASP A 82 -9.24 -18.35 -8.00
N ASN A 83 -10.37 -19.01 -7.78
CA ASN A 83 -11.26 -19.60 -8.77
C ASN A 83 -11.83 -18.62 -9.82
N TRP A 84 -11.82 -17.30 -9.55
CA TRP A 84 -12.23 -16.30 -10.53
C TRP A 84 -11.19 -16.14 -11.66
N TYR A 85 -9.92 -16.42 -11.38
CA TYR A 85 -8.84 -16.37 -12.33
C TYR A 85 -8.56 -17.73 -12.97
N THR A 86 -8.68 -18.82 -12.21
CA THR A 86 -8.29 -20.15 -12.66
C THR A 86 -9.13 -20.66 -13.82
N SER A 87 -8.47 -21.10 -14.89
CA SER A 87 -9.06 -21.83 -16.01
C SER A 87 -8.03 -22.76 -16.67
N VAL A 88 -8.50 -23.78 -17.38
CA VAL A 88 -7.62 -24.68 -18.16
C VAL A 88 -6.86 -23.91 -19.24
N SER A 89 -7.53 -23.01 -19.97
CA SER A 89 -6.89 -22.18 -21.00
C SER A 89 -5.75 -21.32 -20.44
N LEU A 90 -5.96 -20.66 -19.29
CA LEU A 90 -4.90 -19.89 -18.63
C LEU A 90 -3.73 -20.78 -18.19
N ALA A 91 -4.01 -22.01 -17.76
CA ALA A 91 -2.97 -22.96 -17.38
C ALA A 91 -2.03 -23.30 -18.53
N HIS A 92 -2.56 -23.48 -19.75
CA HIS A 92 -1.76 -23.72 -20.95
C HIS A 92 -0.93 -22.49 -21.33
N GLN A 93 -1.54 -21.30 -21.36
CA GLN A 93 -0.84 -20.05 -21.68
C GLN A 93 0.35 -19.80 -20.74
N LEU A 94 0.16 -20.04 -19.43
CA LEU A 94 1.24 -19.88 -18.45
C LEU A 94 2.32 -20.96 -18.60
N LEU A 95 1.95 -22.20 -18.93
CA LEU A 95 2.91 -23.27 -19.18
C LEU A 95 3.78 -23.01 -20.41
N GLU A 96 3.20 -22.50 -21.49
CA GLU A 96 3.93 -22.04 -22.67
C GLU A 96 4.97 -20.96 -22.30
N ARG A 97 4.64 -20.14 -21.31
CA ARG A 97 5.51 -19.09 -20.73
C ARG A 97 6.26 -19.55 -19.48
N LYS A 98 6.64 -20.83 -19.43
CA LYS A 98 7.39 -21.52 -18.35
C LYS A 98 6.98 -21.09 -16.93
N THR A 99 5.68 -20.96 -16.69
CA THR A 99 5.11 -20.51 -15.43
C THR A 99 4.04 -21.50 -14.96
N HIS A 100 4.18 -22.00 -13.75
CA HIS A 100 3.21 -22.95 -13.21
C HIS A 100 2.00 -22.22 -12.63
N LEU A 101 0.80 -22.78 -12.85
CA LEU A 101 -0.44 -22.33 -12.23
C LEU A 101 -0.88 -23.30 -11.14
N VAL A 102 -1.32 -22.76 -10.01
CA VAL A 102 -1.99 -23.49 -8.93
C VAL A 102 -3.17 -22.65 -8.47
N GLY A 103 -4.37 -23.22 -8.48
CA GLY A 103 -5.54 -22.48 -8.04
C GLY A 103 -6.73 -23.36 -7.73
N THR A 104 -7.67 -22.80 -6.98
CA THR A 104 -9.02 -23.37 -6.86
C THR A 104 -9.73 -23.23 -8.20
N LEU A 105 -10.58 -24.19 -8.56
CA LEU A 105 -11.26 -24.23 -9.87
C LEU A 105 -12.78 -24.19 -9.66
N ARG A 106 -13.50 -23.42 -10.47
CA ARG A 106 -14.98 -23.56 -10.50
C ARG A 106 -15.36 -24.76 -11.36
N SER A 107 -16.29 -25.57 -10.89
CA SER A 107 -16.74 -26.78 -11.59
C SER A 107 -17.29 -26.50 -12.98
N ASN A 108 -17.95 -25.35 -13.17
CA ASN A 108 -18.56 -24.92 -14.43
C ASN A 108 -17.62 -24.17 -15.40
N ARG A 109 -16.30 -24.23 -15.20
CA ARG A 109 -15.36 -23.66 -16.18
C ARG A 109 -15.32 -24.51 -17.45
N LYS A 110 -15.16 -23.84 -18.60
CA LYS A 110 -14.96 -24.49 -19.90
C LYS A 110 -13.69 -25.36 -19.87
N TYR A 111 -13.74 -26.49 -20.59
CA TYR A 111 -12.66 -27.47 -20.74
C TYR A 111 -12.30 -28.25 -19.48
N ASN A 112 -13.06 -28.11 -18.39
CA ASN A 112 -12.90 -29.02 -17.26
C ASN A 112 -13.28 -30.45 -17.68
N PRO A 113 -12.51 -31.48 -17.25
CA PRO A 113 -12.85 -32.85 -17.55
C PRO A 113 -14.09 -33.32 -16.79
N ASP A 114 -15.15 -33.64 -17.54
CA ASP A 114 -16.43 -34.10 -16.99
C ASP A 114 -16.28 -35.33 -16.08
N TYR A 115 -15.39 -36.25 -16.44
CA TYR A 115 -15.09 -37.44 -15.65
C TYR A 115 -14.66 -37.11 -14.21
N VAL A 116 -13.89 -36.03 -14.01
CA VAL A 116 -13.44 -35.57 -12.69
C VAL A 116 -14.55 -34.77 -12.01
N ILE A 117 -15.14 -33.79 -12.70
CA ILE A 117 -16.10 -32.85 -12.10
C ILE A 117 -17.38 -33.56 -11.65
N LYS A 118 -17.94 -34.45 -12.49
CA LYS A 118 -19.22 -35.12 -12.24
C LYS A 118 -19.10 -36.33 -11.30
N LYS A 119 -17.89 -36.84 -11.03
CA LYS A 119 -17.71 -37.99 -10.14
C LYS A 119 -18.25 -37.71 -8.74
N LYS A 120 -19.11 -38.61 -8.24
CA LYS A 120 -19.54 -38.61 -6.83
C LYS A 120 -18.45 -39.26 -5.97
N LEU A 121 -18.02 -38.55 -4.94
CA LEU A 121 -16.94 -38.97 -4.04
C LEU A 121 -17.46 -39.06 -2.60
N LYS A 122 -16.98 -40.06 -1.85
CA LYS A 122 -17.09 -40.12 -0.38
C LYS A 122 -16.07 -39.18 0.26
N LYS A 123 -16.34 -38.71 1.48
CA LYS A 123 -15.42 -37.83 2.22
C LYS A 123 -14.03 -38.47 2.35
N GLY A 124 -12.99 -37.69 2.07
CA GLY A 124 -11.59 -38.13 2.03
C GLY A 124 -11.12 -38.66 0.68
N GLN A 125 -12.03 -38.92 -0.27
CA GLN A 125 -11.65 -39.41 -1.60
C GLN A 125 -11.18 -38.27 -2.50
N VAL A 126 -10.27 -38.62 -3.40
CA VAL A 126 -9.71 -37.76 -4.44
C VAL A 126 -9.85 -38.45 -5.79
N ILE A 127 -10.03 -37.65 -6.84
CA ILE A 127 -9.93 -38.07 -8.24
C ILE A 127 -9.26 -36.95 -9.00
N ALA A 128 -8.36 -37.30 -9.92
CA ALA A 128 -7.69 -36.33 -10.76
C ALA A 128 -7.57 -36.85 -12.19
N GLN A 129 -7.44 -35.91 -13.12
CA GLN A 129 -7.07 -36.19 -14.49
C GLN A 129 -5.99 -35.21 -14.89
N LYS A 130 -4.94 -35.72 -15.53
CA LYS A 130 -3.82 -34.95 -16.05
C LYS A 130 -3.82 -35.01 -17.57
N SER A 131 -3.77 -33.85 -18.22
CA SER A 131 -3.64 -33.77 -19.67
C SER A 131 -2.23 -34.19 -20.12
N SER A 132 -2.06 -34.48 -21.42
CA SER A 132 -0.75 -34.69 -22.06
C SER A 132 0.21 -33.52 -21.85
N SER A 133 -0.32 -32.30 -21.80
CA SER A 133 0.37 -31.05 -21.51
C SER A 133 0.59 -30.77 -20.02
N LYS A 134 0.45 -31.79 -19.15
CA LYS A 134 0.74 -31.73 -17.71
C LYS A 134 -0.18 -30.81 -16.89
N VAL A 135 -1.34 -30.40 -17.42
CA VAL A 135 -2.38 -29.70 -16.67
C VAL A 135 -3.22 -30.73 -15.91
N MET A 136 -3.20 -30.68 -14.59
CA MET A 136 -4.00 -31.55 -13.72
C MET A 136 -5.22 -30.79 -13.19
N VAL A 137 -6.38 -31.44 -13.31
CA VAL A 137 -7.61 -31.05 -12.62
C VAL A 137 -7.94 -32.13 -11.59
N LEU A 138 -8.14 -31.71 -10.35
CA LEU A 138 -8.39 -32.59 -9.21
C LEU A 138 -9.68 -32.20 -8.50
N LYS A 139 -10.46 -33.20 -8.11
CA LYS A 139 -11.61 -33.08 -7.24
C LYS A 139 -11.35 -33.85 -5.96
N PHE A 140 -11.52 -33.17 -4.82
CA PHE A 140 -11.37 -33.74 -3.48
C PHE A 140 -12.63 -33.49 -2.66
N LYS A 141 -13.11 -34.52 -1.95
CA LYS A 141 -14.27 -34.41 -1.07
C LYS A 141 -13.84 -34.20 0.37
N ASP A 142 -13.90 -32.96 0.86
CA ASP A 142 -13.85 -32.68 2.30
C ASP A 142 -15.28 -32.60 2.87
N LYS A 143 -15.65 -31.54 3.59
CA LYS A 143 -17.06 -31.22 3.90
C LYS A 143 -17.88 -30.90 2.64
N ARG A 144 -17.22 -30.32 1.63
CA ARG A 144 -17.79 -29.98 0.30
C ARG A 144 -16.80 -30.40 -0.78
N ASP A 145 -17.28 -30.46 -2.01
CA ASP A 145 -16.43 -30.72 -3.17
C ASP A 145 -15.47 -29.53 -3.36
N LEU A 146 -14.18 -29.81 -3.34
CA LEU A 146 -13.13 -28.88 -3.67
C LEU A 146 -12.55 -29.28 -5.03
N HIS A 147 -12.46 -28.32 -5.95
CA HIS A 147 -11.80 -28.53 -7.22
C HIS A 147 -10.54 -27.68 -7.27
N MET A 148 -9.45 -28.29 -7.70
CA MET A 148 -8.14 -27.68 -7.85
C MET A 148 -7.66 -27.85 -9.29
N LEU A 149 -6.94 -26.86 -9.79
CA LEU A 149 -6.15 -26.97 -11.00
C LEU A 149 -4.69 -26.76 -10.64
N SER A 150 -3.81 -27.62 -11.15
CA SER A 150 -2.38 -27.43 -11.04
C SER A 150 -1.61 -27.94 -12.24
N THR A 151 -0.54 -27.24 -12.59
CA THR A 151 0.39 -27.63 -13.65
C THR A 151 1.71 -28.21 -13.12
N LYS A 152 1.84 -28.39 -11.80
CA LYS A 152 3.08 -28.92 -11.17
C LYS A 152 2.87 -30.11 -10.25
N HIS A 153 1.67 -30.26 -9.68
CA HIS A 153 1.38 -31.32 -8.72
C HIS A 153 0.85 -32.58 -9.40
N THR A 154 0.86 -33.67 -8.64
CA THR A 154 0.10 -34.90 -8.89
C THR A 154 -1.07 -34.98 -7.91
N ASP A 155 -1.79 -36.10 -7.90
CA ASP A 155 -2.87 -36.43 -6.97
C ASP A 155 -2.39 -36.96 -5.61
N ASN A 156 -1.11 -36.75 -5.29
CA ASN A 156 -0.50 -37.14 -4.02
C ASN A 156 -1.28 -36.57 -2.82
N MET A 157 -1.47 -37.43 -1.83
CA MET A 157 -2.13 -37.13 -0.58
C MET A 157 -1.11 -37.12 0.57
N VAL A 158 -1.17 -36.10 1.42
CA VAL A 158 -0.23 -35.89 2.53
C VAL A 158 -1.00 -35.91 3.84
N MET A 159 -0.45 -36.60 4.84
CA MET A 159 -0.98 -36.61 6.20
C MET A 159 -0.73 -35.27 6.87
N VAL A 160 -1.79 -34.61 7.35
CA VAL A 160 -1.68 -33.34 8.07
C VAL A 160 -1.82 -33.61 9.56
N PRO A 161 -0.79 -33.34 10.37
CA PRO A 161 -0.89 -33.46 11.83
C PRO A 161 -1.83 -32.38 12.36
N ARG A 162 -3.05 -32.79 12.73
CA ARG A 162 -4.07 -32.03 13.47
C ARG A 162 -4.73 -32.98 14.47
N ARG A 163 -5.56 -32.46 15.38
CA ARG A 163 -6.34 -33.23 16.38
C ARG A 163 -7.02 -34.50 15.81
N GLU A 164 -7.32 -34.51 14.52
CA GLU A 164 -7.67 -35.70 13.74
C GLU A 164 -6.69 -35.78 12.57
N ASN A 165 -5.82 -36.79 12.54
CA ASN A 165 -4.86 -37.04 11.46
C ASN A 165 -5.60 -37.22 10.12
N LYS A 166 -5.74 -36.13 9.36
CA LYS A 166 -6.49 -36.10 8.09
C LYS A 166 -5.54 -36.03 6.91
N SER A 167 -5.75 -36.92 5.95
CA SER A 167 -5.07 -36.86 4.66
C SER A 167 -5.67 -35.76 3.78
N LYS A 168 -4.82 -34.95 3.15
CA LYS A 168 -5.24 -33.89 2.21
C LYS A 168 -4.37 -33.90 0.95
N PRO A 169 -4.90 -33.50 -0.22
CA PRO A 169 -4.08 -33.38 -1.41
C PRO A 169 -2.96 -32.37 -1.20
N GLU A 170 -1.75 -32.69 -1.65
CA GLU A 170 -0.57 -31.83 -1.53
C GLU A 170 -0.83 -30.44 -2.15
N VAL A 171 -1.49 -30.42 -3.31
CA VAL A 171 -1.89 -29.19 -4.02
C VAL A 171 -2.71 -28.23 -3.16
N VAL A 172 -3.52 -28.74 -2.22
CA VAL A 172 -4.32 -27.91 -1.31
C VAL A 172 -3.44 -27.25 -0.26
N LEU A 173 -2.43 -27.96 0.25
CA LEU A 173 -1.47 -27.42 1.22
C LEU A 173 -0.60 -26.35 0.58
N ASP A 174 -0.08 -26.62 -0.62
CA ASP A 174 0.74 -25.67 -1.36
C ASP A 174 -0.05 -24.42 -1.77
N TYR A 175 -1.30 -24.60 -2.23
CA TYR A 175 -2.20 -23.48 -2.51
C TYR A 175 -2.42 -22.58 -1.29
N ASN A 176 -2.74 -23.16 -0.13
CA ASN A 176 -2.98 -22.37 1.10
C ASN A 176 -1.73 -21.60 1.53
N ARG A 177 -0.53 -22.19 1.37
CA ARG A 177 0.73 -21.50 1.63
C ARG A 177 0.91 -20.32 0.67
N GLY A 178 0.74 -20.53 -0.64
CA GLY A 178 0.91 -19.49 -1.64
C GLY A 178 -0.11 -18.36 -1.55
N LYS A 179 -1.37 -18.68 -1.26
CA LYS A 179 -2.48 -17.72 -1.13
C LYS A 179 -2.31 -16.77 0.05
N SER A 180 -1.63 -17.21 1.10
CA SER A 180 -1.44 -16.46 2.35
C SER A 180 -0.66 -15.15 2.17
N PHE A 181 0.11 -14.97 1.08
CA PHE A 181 0.96 -13.80 0.92
C PHE A 181 0.18 -12.48 0.84
N ILE A 182 -0.94 -12.50 0.12
CA ILE A 182 -1.81 -11.31 -0.01
C ILE A 182 -2.58 -11.07 1.28
N ASP A 183 -3.10 -12.12 1.90
CA ASP A 183 -3.85 -12.01 3.16
C ASP A 183 -2.94 -11.42 4.26
N LEU A 184 -1.68 -11.84 4.32
CA LEU A 184 -0.67 -11.27 5.21
C LEU A 184 -0.34 -9.81 4.86
N SER A 185 -0.24 -9.47 3.57
CA SER A 185 -0.02 -8.08 3.14
C SER A 185 -1.16 -7.17 3.57
N ASP A 186 -2.41 -7.58 3.35
CA ASP A 186 -3.60 -6.80 3.71
C ASP A 186 -3.76 -6.71 5.24
N GLN A 187 -3.44 -7.79 5.96
CA GLN A 187 -3.41 -7.78 7.42
C GLN A 187 -2.37 -6.78 7.94
N MET A 188 -1.12 -6.83 7.45
CA MET A 188 -0.06 -5.90 7.86
C MET A 188 -0.39 -4.45 7.52
N ALA A 189 -1.01 -4.20 6.37
CA ALA A 189 -1.47 -2.88 5.95
C ALA A 189 -2.55 -2.30 6.88
N SER A 190 -3.40 -3.17 7.46
CA SER A 190 -4.48 -2.74 8.33
C SER A 190 -4.03 -2.25 9.71
N TYR A 191 -2.88 -2.72 10.21
CA TYR A 191 -2.36 -2.30 11.51
C TYR A 191 -1.80 -0.88 11.46
N GLY A 192 -2.38 0.02 12.26
CA GLY A 192 -1.93 1.42 12.32
C GLY A 192 -2.17 2.20 11.02
N SER A 193 -3.21 1.84 10.25
CA SER A 193 -3.52 2.51 8.98
C SER A 193 -3.77 4.02 9.17
N PRO A 194 -3.08 4.89 8.40
CA PRO A 194 -3.25 6.34 8.47
C PRO A 194 -4.43 6.81 7.61
N LEU A 195 -5.16 5.89 6.95
CA LEU A 195 -6.33 6.26 6.17
C LEU A 195 -7.36 6.98 7.05
N ARG A 196 -7.89 8.09 6.53
CA ARG A 196 -8.96 8.88 7.15
C ARG A 196 -10.18 8.96 6.23
N LYS A 197 -11.30 9.43 6.77
CA LYS A 197 -12.49 9.77 5.97
C LYS A 197 -12.10 10.85 4.95
N SER A 198 -12.47 10.63 3.69
CA SER A 198 -12.19 11.56 2.59
C SER A 198 -13.36 11.51 1.61
N LEU A 199 -13.71 12.66 1.05
CA LEU A 199 -14.67 12.77 -0.06
C LEU A 199 -14.04 12.40 -1.41
N LYS A 200 -12.72 12.52 -1.52
CA LYS A 200 -11.95 12.31 -2.76
C LYS A 200 -11.34 10.90 -2.76
N TRP A 201 -11.86 10.03 -3.62
CA TRP A 201 -11.46 8.61 -3.69
C TRP A 201 -9.97 8.44 -4.03
N TYR A 202 -9.45 9.20 -4.98
CA TYR A 202 -8.07 9.06 -5.47
C TYR A 202 -7.05 9.37 -4.36
N ARG A 203 -7.31 10.35 -3.49
CA ARG A 203 -6.46 10.63 -2.32
C ARG A 203 -6.37 9.41 -1.41
N LYS A 204 -7.49 8.70 -1.23
CA LYS A 204 -7.55 7.52 -0.40
C LYS A 204 -6.77 6.35 -1.00
N VAL A 205 -6.86 6.18 -2.32
CA VAL A 205 -6.05 5.19 -3.04
C VAL A 205 -4.57 5.50 -2.94
N VAL A 206 -4.17 6.75 -3.21
CA VAL A 206 -2.76 7.20 -3.12
C VAL A 206 -2.21 6.98 -1.70
N PHE A 207 -2.94 7.37 -0.65
CA PHE A 207 -2.47 7.16 0.72
C PHE A 207 -2.41 5.68 1.12
N GLU A 208 -3.31 4.84 0.62
CA GLU A 208 -3.24 3.39 0.86
C GLU A 208 -1.98 2.79 0.22
N LEU A 209 -1.67 3.19 -1.02
CA LEU A 209 -0.50 2.68 -1.73
C LEU A 209 0.81 3.18 -1.10
N LEU A 210 0.90 4.48 -0.80
CA LEU A 210 2.11 5.09 -0.24
C LEU A 210 2.33 4.73 1.24
N LEU A 211 1.30 4.84 2.07
CA LEU A 211 1.48 4.79 3.53
C LEU A 211 1.17 3.41 4.13
N ASN A 212 0.52 2.52 3.39
CA ASN A 212 0.30 1.14 3.82
C ASN A 212 1.07 0.15 2.97
N THR A 213 0.79 0.06 1.66
CA THR A 213 1.43 -0.95 0.79
C THR A 213 2.95 -0.77 0.74
N SER A 214 3.44 0.45 0.51
CA SER A 214 4.88 0.71 0.44
C SER A 214 5.58 0.52 1.79
N VAL A 215 4.90 0.82 2.91
CA VAL A 215 5.44 0.59 4.26
C VAL A 215 5.54 -0.90 4.57
N VAL A 216 4.55 -1.72 4.16
CA VAL A 216 4.63 -3.18 4.28
C VAL A 216 5.76 -3.75 3.43
N ASN A 217 5.92 -3.25 2.21
CA ASN A 217 7.06 -3.62 1.35
C ASN A 217 8.40 -3.25 1.99
N ALA A 218 8.53 -2.02 2.52
CA ALA A 218 9.73 -1.57 3.21
C ALA A 218 10.03 -2.43 4.45
N LEU A 219 9.01 -2.81 5.23
CA LEU A 219 9.19 -3.74 6.35
C LEU A 219 9.68 -5.11 5.88
N CYS A 220 9.14 -5.65 4.79
CA CYS A 220 9.57 -6.93 4.22
C CYS A 220 11.05 -6.89 3.84
N LEU A 221 11.48 -5.82 3.16
CA LEU A 221 12.86 -5.62 2.77
C LEU A 221 13.76 -5.45 4.00
N PHE A 222 13.38 -4.58 4.94
CA PHE A 222 14.12 -4.36 6.18
C PHE A 222 14.35 -5.67 6.94
N LYS A 223 13.30 -6.47 7.16
CA LYS A 223 13.44 -7.78 7.84
C LYS A 223 14.37 -8.73 7.11
N LYS A 224 14.39 -8.69 5.78
CA LYS A 224 15.21 -9.57 4.95
C LYS A 224 16.67 -9.13 4.91
N THR A 225 16.95 -7.83 4.91
CA THR A 225 18.31 -7.28 4.82
C THR A 225 19.00 -7.19 6.17
N THR A 226 18.27 -6.87 7.24
CA THR A 226 18.86 -6.69 8.58
C THR A 226 18.69 -7.89 9.50
N ALA A 227 17.98 -8.94 9.05
CA ALA A 227 17.56 -10.09 9.85
C ALA A 227 16.82 -9.72 11.17
N THR A 228 16.40 -8.46 11.31
CA THR A 228 15.82 -7.94 12.55
C THR A 228 14.32 -8.23 12.60
N ARG A 229 13.84 -8.74 13.74
CA ARG A 229 12.42 -8.95 13.98
C ARG A 229 11.80 -7.72 14.63
N ILE A 230 10.99 -6.99 13.85
CA ILE A 230 10.22 -5.84 14.33
C ILE A 230 8.73 -5.98 13.94
N LYS A 231 7.83 -5.53 14.82
CA LYS A 231 6.39 -5.47 14.53
C LYS A 231 6.13 -4.29 13.58
N ILE A 232 5.10 -4.39 12.74
CA ILE A 232 4.73 -3.32 11.79
C ILE A 232 4.37 -2.01 12.51
N THR A 233 3.79 -2.09 13.72
CA THR A 233 3.47 -0.93 14.54
C THR A 233 4.72 -0.17 14.96
N ASP A 234 5.74 -0.89 15.42
CA ASP A 234 7.00 -0.31 15.90
C ASP A 234 7.81 0.25 14.72
N PHE A 235 7.79 -0.46 13.59
CA PHE A 235 8.40 0.01 12.34
C PHE A 235 7.76 1.31 11.86
N ARG A 236 6.43 1.42 11.89
CA ARG A 236 5.72 2.67 11.57
C ARG A 236 6.09 3.79 12.53
N SER A 237 6.15 3.52 13.83
CA SER A 237 6.57 4.52 14.83
C SER A 237 7.98 5.04 14.57
N ASN A 238 8.92 4.16 14.21
CA ASN A 238 10.29 4.54 13.85
C ASN A 238 10.31 5.37 12.56
N LEU A 239 9.56 4.98 11.53
CA LEU A 239 9.43 5.77 10.31
C LEU A 239 8.86 7.17 10.58
N ILE A 240 7.84 7.28 11.42
CA ILE A 240 7.26 8.58 11.80
C ILE A 240 8.31 9.44 12.50
N LYS A 241 8.99 8.90 13.52
CA LYS A 241 10.07 9.62 14.23
C LYS A 241 11.13 10.12 13.27
N TYR A 242 11.58 9.27 12.36
CA TYR A 242 12.61 9.64 11.38
C TYR A 242 12.12 10.69 10.36
N LEU A 243 10.94 10.52 9.78
CA LEU A 243 10.40 11.45 8.76
C LEU A 243 9.95 12.79 9.33
N THR A 244 9.60 12.83 10.62
CA THR A 244 9.22 14.07 11.32
C THR A 244 10.37 14.72 12.05
N PHE A 245 11.53 14.05 12.14
CA PHE A 245 12.73 14.63 12.72
C PHE A 245 13.15 15.80 11.84
N LYS A 246 12.95 17.01 12.36
CA LYS A 246 13.55 18.21 11.83
C LYS A 246 14.90 18.32 12.52
N PRO A 247 16.04 17.93 11.89
CA PRO A 247 17.33 18.36 12.42
C PRO A 247 17.19 19.87 12.58
N ASN A 248 17.61 20.43 13.73
CA ASN A 248 17.54 21.85 14.03
C ASN A 248 17.78 22.61 12.73
N MET A 249 16.69 23.05 12.09
CA MET A 249 16.83 24.00 11.01
C MET A 249 17.36 25.15 11.81
N ASN A 250 18.67 25.40 11.72
CA ASN A 250 19.24 26.67 12.09
C ASN A 250 18.21 27.63 11.54
N GLN A 251 17.45 28.29 12.43
CA GLN A 251 16.63 29.40 12.01
C GLN A 251 17.65 30.23 11.27
N GLU A 252 17.55 30.28 9.94
CA GLU A 252 18.21 31.32 9.19
C GLU A 252 17.81 32.55 9.98
N LEU A 253 18.78 33.11 10.71
CA LEU A 253 18.62 34.36 11.43
C LEU A 253 18.21 35.29 10.30
N SER A 254 16.89 35.49 10.18
CA SER A 254 16.34 36.26 9.11
C SER A 254 17.00 37.61 9.26
N ASN A 255 17.91 37.95 8.34
CA ASN A 255 18.60 39.24 8.30
C ASN A 255 17.62 40.41 8.08
N LYS A 256 16.30 40.16 8.15
CA LYS A 256 15.25 41.17 8.16
C LYS A 256 15.22 41.83 9.52
N HIS A 257 15.44 43.13 9.51
CA HIS A 257 15.17 43.98 10.66
C HIS A 257 13.69 43.85 11.02
N VAL A 258 13.39 43.60 12.30
CA VAL A 258 12.02 43.53 12.83
C VAL A 258 11.98 44.30 14.15
N LEU A 259 10.88 45.01 14.42
CA LEU A 259 10.64 45.63 15.72
C LEU A 259 10.17 44.59 16.72
N THR A 260 10.85 44.54 17.86
CA THR A 260 10.53 43.70 19.02
C THR A 260 10.26 44.57 20.24
N THR A 261 9.50 44.04 21.20
CA THR A 261 9.17 44.75 22.45
C THR A 261 10.39 44.81 23.38
N ALA A 262 10.61 45.95 24.01
CA ALA A 262 11.71 46.20 24.94
C ALA A 262 11.29 47.21 26.03
N LYS A 263 12.15 47.36 27.04
CA LYS A 263 11.99 48.40 28.07
C LYS A 263 11.84 49.77 27.42
N ARG A 264 10.94 50.58 27.96
CA ARG A 264 10.61 51.91 27.43
C ARG A 264 11.86 52.80 27.44
N ASN A 265 12.30 53.24 26.28
CA ASN A 265 13.46 54.11 26.13
C ASN A 265 13.26 55.12 24.98
N ARG A 266 14.10 56.15 24.90
CA ARG A 266 14.04 57.18 23.85
C ARG A 266 14.36 56.58 22.48
N CYS A 267 13.61 56.99 21.45
CA CYS A 267 13.93 56.64 20.06
C CYS A 267 15.25 57.29 19.65
N VAL A 268 16.21 56.49 19.21
CA VAL A 268 17.57 56.96 18.85
C VAL A 268 17.52 58.00 17.73
N GLN A 269 16.75 57.74 16.67
CA GLN A 269 16.70 58.65 15.53
C GLN A 269 15.96 59.96 15.83
N CYS A 270 14.85 59.90 16.59
CA CYS A 270 14.16 61.11 17.03
C CYS A 270 15.07 61.97 17.93
N TYR A 271 15.85 61.32 18.79
CA TYR A 271 16.80 62.02 19.65
C TYR A 271 17.85 62.77 18.83
N LEU A 272 18.43 62.12 17.82
CA LEU A 272 19.44 62.71 16.93
C LEU A 272 18.88 63.91 16.15
N ASN A 273 17.71 63.75 15.53
CA ASN A 273 17.08 64.83 14.76
C ASN A 273 16.78 66.05 15.65
N ILE A 274 16.17 65.85 16.83
CA ILE A 274 15.87 66.96 17.75
C ILE A 274 17.15 67.57 18.32
N ALA A 275 18.18 66.77 18.58
CA ALA A 275 19.46 67.27 19.08
C ALA A 275 20.18 68.15 18.06
N GLN A 276 20.08 67.85 16.76
CA GLN A 276 20.63 68.67 15.68
C GLN A 276 19.92 70.02 15.56
N GLU A 277 18.60 70.06 15.69
CA GLU A 277 17.82 71.30 15.55
C GLU A 277 17.82 72.18 16.81
N LYS A 278 17.70 71.57 17.99
CA LYS A 278 17.37 72.27 19.26
C LYS A 278 18.35 71.99 20.39
N GLY A 279 19.44 71.27 20.12
CA GLY A 279 20.48 70.97 21.09
C GLY A 279 20.14 69.84 22.08
N ARG A 280 21.16 69.42 22.84
CA ARG A 280 21.15 68.20 23.66
C ARG A 280 20.22 68.26 24.87
N LYS A 281 20.11 69.42 25.53
CA LYS A 281 19.26 69.58 26.73
C LYS A 281 17.78 69.46 26.36
N TYR A 282 17.39 70.07 25.24
CA TYR A 282 16.01 70.03 24.75
C TYR A 282 15.60 68.62 24.29
N SER A 283 16.49 67.89 23.62
CA SER A 283 16.21 66.54 23.12
C SER A 283 16.02 65.51 24.24
N GLN A 284 16.65 65.68 25.41
CA GLN A 284 16.48 64.76 26.53
C GLN A 284 15.05 64.80 27.11
N SER A 285 14.42 65.97 27.19
CA SER A 285 13.07 66.15 27.73
C SER A 285 11.97 65.88 26.71
N HIS A 286 12.21 66.20 25.42
CA HIS A 286 11.15 66.17 24.39
C HIS A 286 11.23 64.98 23.41
N CYS A 287 12.27 64.15 23.49
CA CYS A 287 12.37 62.99 22.60
C CYS A 287 11.30 61.93 22.92
N LYS A 288 10.63 61.43 21.88
CA LYS A 288 9.67 60.33 21.95
C LYS A 288 10.28 59.09 22.62
N LYS A 289 9.65 58.60 23.68
CA LYS A 289 9.96 57.32 24.33
C LYS A 289 9.07 56.22 23.77
N VAL A 290 9.66 55.12 23.34
CA VAL A 290 8.98 53.96 22.74
C VAL A 290 9.36 52.67 23.45
N THR A 291 8.53 51.65 23.32
CA THR A 291 8.73 50.29 23.86
C THR A 291 9.21 49.32 22.78
N THR A 292 9.65 49.82 21.62
CA THR A 292 10.04 49.03 20.45
C THR A 292 11.53 49.20 20.14
N LYS A 293 12.23 48.10 19.84
CA LYS A 293 13.62 48.08 19.38
C LYS A 293 13.80 47.20 18.16
N CYS A 294 14.72 47.55 17.28
CA CYS A 294 15.12 46.66 16.18
C CYS A 294 15.86 45.44 16.74
N PHE A 295 15.44 44.23 16.35
CA PHE A 295 16.05 42.98 16.79
C PHE A 295 17.53 42.87 16.38
N ILE A 296 17.85 43.22 15.14
CA ILE A 296 19.21 43.10 14.58
C ILE A 296 20.12 44.23 15.06
N CYS A 297 19.68 45.49 14.91
CA CYS A 297 20.50 46.64 15.29
C CYS A 297 20.60 46.88 16.80
N ASN A 298 19.71 46.26 17.59
CA ASN A 298 19.50 46.53 19.02
C ASN A 298 19.30 48.02 19.36
N LYS A 299 18.79 48.82 18.39
CA LYS A 299 18.49 50.25 18.54
C LYS A 299 17.02 50.47 18.88
N GLN A 300 16.75 51.34 19.86
CA GLN A 300 15.39 51.73 20.23
C GLN A 300 14.81 52.67 19.16
N LEU A 301 13.71 52.28 18.51
CA LEU A 301 13.17 53.00 17.36
C LEU A 301 11.65 53.03 17.39
N CYS A 302 11.08 54.19 17.10
CA CYS A 302 9.65 54.29 16.81
C CYS A 302 9.37 53.72 15.40
N VAL A 303 8.11 53.37 15.14
CA VAL A 303 7.70 52.77 13.86
C VAL A 303 8.14 53.62 12.64
N PRO A 304 7.93 54.96 12.61
CA PRO A 304 8.43 55.78 11.50
C PRO A 304 9.96 55.71 11.31
N CYS A 305 10.73 55.89 12.39
CA CYS A 305 12.19 55.87 12.32
C CYS A 305 12.75 54.50 11.95
N PHE A 306 12.03 53.42 12.28
CA PHE A 306 12.40 52.07 11.87
C PHE A 306 12.35 51.90 10.35
N PHE A 307 11.29 52.37 9.69
CA PHE A 307 11.16 52.31 8.23
C PHE A 307 12.14 53.24 7.50
N VAL A 308 12.45 54.41 8.09
CA VAL A 308 13.46 55.32 7.53
C VAL A 308 14.86 54.69 7.57
N LEU A 309 15.23 54.05 8.69
CA LEU A 309 16.58 53.48 8.87
C LEU A 309 16.78 52.15 8.15
N HIS A 310 15.73 51.35 8.00
CA HIS A 310 15.80 50.01 7.44
C HIS A 310 14.96 49.91 6.17
N LYS A 311 15.10 50.88 5.26
CA LYS A 311 14.43 50.87 3.95
C LYS A 311 14.41 49.44 3.40
N THR A 312 13.23 48.83 3.45
CA THR A 312 12.90 47.59 2.76
C THR A 312 12.68 47.88 1.31
#